data_AF-A0A4P8PZD2-F1
#
_entry.id   AF-A0A4P8PZD2-F1
#
_cell.length_a   1.000
_cell.length_b   1.000
_cell.length_c   1.000
_cell.angle_alpha   90.00
_cell.angle_beta   90.00
_cell.angle_gamma   90.00
#
_symmetry.space_group_name_H-M   'P 1'
#
loop_
_entity.id
_entity.type
_entity.pdbx_description
1 polymer ?
#
loop_
_entity_poly.entity_id
_entity_poly.type
_entity_poly.pdbx_seq_one_letter_code
_entity_poly.pdbx_strand_id
1 'polypeptide(L)'
;MEDVVLALLFVAFAGVCALAAYTGTRGWVTDPAKGYRVPSTVRGNPELTRLANTLVARWCAAAAVLALIPAAALAPGIFSEFRIPLPTWKRAATAAYGFVVTAVARYPFVRIARL
;
A
#
# COMPACT_ATOMS: atom_id res chain seq x y z
N MET A 1 5.74 9.04 -21.82
CA MET A 1 4.39 9.07 -21.21
C MET A 1 4.17 7.86 -20.30
N GLU A 2 4.55 6.65 -20.74
CA GLU A 2 4.40 5.41 -19.94
C GLU A 2 5.05 5.50 -18.55
N ASP A 3 6.25 6.08 -18.45
CA ASP A 3 7.00 6.19 -17.18
C ASP A 3 6.31 7.13 -16.18
N VAL A 4 5.68 8.20 -16.68
CA VAL A 4 4.87 9.12 -15.87
C VAL A 4 3.64 8.41 -15.33
N VAL A 5 2.96 7.62 -16.17
CA VAL A 5 1.79 6.84 -15.74
C VAL A 5 2.20 5.83 -14.67
N LEU A 6 3.30 5.10 -14.86
CA LEU A 6 3.83 4.16 -13.87
C LEU A 6 4.15 4.85 -12.54
N ALA A 7 4.88 5.98 -12.58
CA ALA A 7 5.20 6.73 -11.38
C ALA A 7 3.94 7.21 -10.65
N LEU A 8 2.95 7.74 -11.38
CA LEU A 8 1.68 8.19 -10.81
C LEU A 8 0.89 7.04 -10.17
N LEU A 9 0.90 5.84 -10.77
CA LEU A 9 0.25 4.66 -10.17
C LEU A 9 0.89 4.30 -8.83
N PHE A 10 2.22 4.33 -8.74
CA PHE A 10 2.93 4.07 -7.49
C PHE A 10 2.66 5.15 -6.43
N VAL A 11 2.61 6.43 -6.82
CA VAL A 11 2.26 7.54 -5.93
C VAL A 11 0.82 7.42 -5.43
N ALA A 12 -0.13 7.13 -6.32
CA ALA A 12 -1.53 6.92 -5.95
C ALA A 12 -1.68 5.73 -5.00
N PHE A 13 -0.99 4.62 -5.29
CA PHE A 13 -0.97 3.45 -4.41
C PHE A 13 -0.35 3.76 -3.05
N ALA A 14 0.73 4.54 -3.00
CA ALA A 14 1.33 5.03 -1.76
C ALA A 14 0.33 5.87 -0.96
N GLY A 15 -0.41 6.76 -1.63
CA GLY A 15 -1.45 7.58 -1.01
C GLY A 15 -2.59 6.75 -0.40
N VAL A 16 -3.09 5.74 -1.13
CA VAL A 16 -4.12 4.82 -0.62
C VAL A 16 -3.59 4.02 0.58
N CYS A 17 -2.35 3.54 0.52
CA CYS A 17 -1.72 2.83 1.63
C CYS A 17 -1.49 3.74 2.85
N ALA A 18 -1.09 5.00 2.64
CA ALA A 18 -0.94 5.97 3.71
C ALA A 18 -2.28 6.30 4.37
N LEU A 19 -3.35 6.44 3.58
CA LEU A 19 -4.70 6.62 4.10
C LEU A 19 -5.15 5.40 4.93
N ALA A 20 -4.90 4.19 4.43
CA ALA A 20 -5.19 2.96 5.17
C ALA A 20 -4.38 2.90 6.48
N ALA A 21 -3.10 3.28 6.44
CA ALA A 21 -2.27 3.35 7.64
C ALA A 21 -2.84 4.35 8.66
N TYR A 22 -3.30 5.52 8.20
CA TYR A 22 -3.97 6.52 9.03
C TYR A 22 -5.27 6.01 9.64
N THR A 23 -6.08 5.26 8.88
CA THR A 23 -7.28 4.62 9.46
C THR A 23 -6.94 3.59 10.54
N GLY A 24 -5.84 2.85 10.36
CA GLY A 24 -5.30 1.93 11.36
C GLY A 24 -4.84 2.64 12.62
N THR A 25 -4.09 3.74 12.51
CA THR A 25 -3.62 4.50 13.69
C THR A 25 -4.76 5.17 14.44
N ARG A 26 -5.83 5.56 13.73
CA ARG A 26 -7.06 6.12 14.33
C ARG A 26 -7.97 5.07 14.97
N GLY A 27 -7.71 3.78 14.79
CA GLY A 27 -8.58 2.73 15.32
C GLY A 27 -9.83 2.46 14.49
N TRP A 28 -9.90 2.99 13.27
CA TRP A 28 -11.10 3.01 12.43
C TRP A 28 -11.31 1.75 11.59
N VAL A 29 -10.36 0.82 11.60
CA VAL A 29 -10.46 -0.43 10.80
C VAL A 29 -11.56 -1.34 11.32
N THR A 30 -11.82 -1.29 12.62
CA THR A 30 -12.86 -2.10 13.29
C THR A 30 -14.18 -1.37 13.47
N ASP A 31 -14.25 -0.09 13.06
CA ASP A 31 -15.45 0.73 13.19
C ASP A 31 -16.50 0.32 12.13
N PRO A 32 -17.69 -0.17 12.55
CA PRO A 32 -18.75 -0.55 11.62
C PRO A 32 -19.25 0.61 10.74
N ALA A 33 -19.11 1.87 11.19
CA ALA A 33 -19.50 3.05 10.41
C ALA A 33 -18.55 3.34 9.24
N LYS A 34 -17.35 2.74 9.23
CA LYS A 34 -16.30 2.97 8.22
C LYS A 34 -16.26 1.91 7.12
N GLY A 35 -17.10 0.87 7.21
CA GLY A 35 -17.36 -0.07 6.11
C GLY A 35 -16.32 -1.20 5.92
N TYR A 36 -15.35 -1.35 6.82
CA TYR A 36 -14.39 -2.44 6.77
C TYR A 36 -15.03 -3.79 7.15
N ARG A 37 -14.78 -4.82 6.35
CA ARG A 37 -15.22 -6.20 6.65
C ARG A 37 -14.26 -6.84 7.65
N VAL A 38 -14.59 -6.73 8.94
CA VAL A 38 -13.87 -7.37 10.04
C VAL A 38 -14.79 -8.38 10.75
N PRO A 39 -14.30 -9.59 11.11
CA PRO A 39 -15.08 -10.56 11.88
C PRO A 39 -15.68 -9.97 13.16
N SER A 40 -16.88 -10.41 13.54
CA SER A 40 -17.55 -9.97 14.77
C SER A 40 -16.77 -10.39 16.03
N THR A 41 -16.06 -11.53 15.97
CA THR A 41 -15.15 -12.02 17.03
C THR A 41 -14.04 -11.02 17.34
N VAL A 42 -13.39 -10.48 16.30
CA VAL A 42 -12.33 -9.46 16.41
C VAL A 42 -12.89 -8.14 16.94
N ARG A 43 -14.09 -7.74 16.49
CA ARG A 43 -14.78 -6.51 16.96
C ARG A 43 -15.23 -6.60 18.42
N GLY A 44 -15.62 -7.78 18.88
CA GLY A 44 -16.09 -7.99 20.25
C GLY A 44 -14.97 -8.00 21.30
N ASN A 45 -13.70 -8.13 20.89
CA ASN A 45 -12.56 -8.17 21.80
C ASN A 45 -11.68 -6.91 21.63
N PRO A 46 -11.48 -6.10 22.68
CA PRO A 46 -10.67 -4.89 22.61
C PRO A 46 -9.19 -5.15 22.28
N GLU A 47 -8.64 -6.30 22.68
CA GLU A 47 -7.25 -6.67 22.37
C GLU A 47 -7.09 -7.01 20.89
N LEU A 48 -8.00 -7.83 20.34
CA LEU A 48 -7.99 -8.18 18.91
C LEU A 48 -8.25 -6.97 18.03
N THR A 49 -9.10 -6.04 18.49
CA THR A 49 -9.34 -4.76 17.84
C THR A 49 -8.08 -3.90 17.77
N ARG A 50 -7.33 -3.75 18.88
CA ARG A 50 -6.05 -3.02 18.88
C ARG A 50 -5.03 -3.68 17.96
N LEU A 51 -4.97 -5.01 17.97
CA LEU A 51 -4.05 -5.76 17.13
C LEU A 51 -4.36 -5.59 15.65
N ALA A 52 -5.64 -5.69 15.26
CA ALA A 52 -6.08 -5.48 13.87
C ALA A 52 -5.74 -4.07 13.36
N ASN A 53 -6.03 -3.04 14.15
CA ASN A 53 -5.70 -1.65 13.82
C ASN A 53 -4.19 -1.43 13.69
N THR A 54 -3.40 -2.01 14.60
CA THR A 54 -1.93 -1.91 14.57
C THR A 54 -1.33 -2.64 13.37
N LEU A 55 -1.88 -3.80 12.99
CA LEU A 55 -1.46 -4.53 11.80
C LEU A 55 -1.67 -3.68 10.54
N VAL A 56 -2.88 -3.13 10.34
CA VAL A 56 -3.14 -2.27 9.18
C VAL A 56 -2.24 -1.04 9.19
N ALA A 57 -2.10 -0.36 10.34
CA ALA A 57 -1.24 0.80 10.47
C ALA A 57 0.20 0.53 10.01
N ARG A 58 0.83 -0.53 10.52
CA ARG A 58 2.23 -0.85 10.24
C ARG A 58 2.44 -1.35 8.82
N TRP A 59 1.63 -2.30 8.37
CA TRP A 59 1.81 -2.94 7.07
C TRP A 59 1.45 -2.00 5.92
N CYS A 60 0.40 -1.19 6.06
CA CYS A 60 0.06 -0.19 5.06
C CYS A 60 1.06 0.98 5.06
N ALA A 61 1.63 1.37 6.21
CA ALA A 61 2.71 2.36 6.23
C ALA A 61 3.97 1.84 5.51
N ALA A 62 4.37 0.59 5.77
CA ALA A 62 5.49 -0.04 5.07
C ALA A 62 5.23 -0.12 3.56
N ALA A 63 4.03 -0.53 3.14
CA ALA A 63 3.64 -0.59 1.74
C ALA A 63 3.66 0.81 1.08
N ALA A 64 3.24 1.85 1.78
CA ALA A 64 3.31 3.23 1.29
C ALA A 64 4.76 3.67 1.02
N VAL A 65 5.68 3.40 1.95
CA VAL A 65 7.10 3.72 1.78
C VAL A 65 7.71 2.93 0.62
N LEU A 66 7.44 1.63 0.53
CA LEU A 66 7.93 0.79 -0.56
C LEU A 66 7.42 1.27 -1.93
N ALA A 67 6.16 1.69 -2.02
CA ALA A 67 5.59 2.22 -3.25
C ALA A 67 6.26 3.53 -3.72
N LEU A 68 6.86 4.32 -2.84
CA LEU A 68 7.57 5.54 -3.23
C LEU A 68 8.93 5.25 -3.89
N ILE A 69 9.53 4.08 -3.68
CA ILE A 69 10.85 3.75 -4.22
C ILE A 69 10.84 3.74 -5.76
N PRO A 70 9.93 3.03 -6.45
CA PRO A 70 9.83 3.10 -7.91
C PRO A 70 9.46 4.50 -8.41
N ALA A 71 8.59 5.23 -7.71
CA ALA A 71 8.22 6.58 -8.11
C ALA A 71 9.44 7.52 -8.12
N ALA A 72 10.28 7.45 -7.07
CA ALA A 72 11.53 8.20 -7.00
C ALA A 72 12.56 7.74 -8.05
N ALA A 73 12.67 6.43 -8.30
CA ALA A 73 13.59 5.88 -9.30
C ALA A 73 13.24 6.28 -10.74
N LEU A 74 11.94 6.50 -11.03
CA LEU A 74 11.46 6.93 -12.34
C LEU A 74 11.54 8.44 -12.55
N ALA A 75 11.59 9.23 -11.47
CA ALA A 75 11.58 10.69 -11.53
C ALA A 75 12.70 11.30 -12.41
N PRO A 76 13.97 10.87 -12.35
CA PRO A 76 15.03 11.42 -13.21
C PRO A 76 14.76 11.21 -14.70
N GLY A 77 14.20 10.06 -15.09
CA GLY A 77 13.85 9.77 -16.49
C GLY A 77 12.69 10.63 -16.99
N ILE A 78 11.74 10.95 -16.09
CA ILE A 78 10.60 11.82 -16.39
C ILE A 78 11.03 13.28 -16.58
N PHE A 79 11.93 13.78 -15.73
CA PHE A 79 12.41 15.17 -15.78
C PHE A 79 13.58 15.38 -16.75
N SER A 80 14.25 14.32 -17.21
CA SER A 80 15.28 14.44 -18.23
C SER A 80 14.68 14.83 -19.58
N GLU A 81 15.21 15.87 -20.21
CA GLU A 81 14.84 16.27 -21.58
C GLU A 81 15.11 15.15 -22.61
N PHE A 82 16.00 14.21 -22.26
CA PHE A 82 16.48 13.14 -23.13
C PHE A 82 15.50 11.97 -23.34
N ARG A 83 14.30 11.97 -22.73
CA ARG A 83 13.26 10.91 -22.87
C ARG A 83 13.85 9.49 -23.01
N ILE A 84 14.76 9.11 -22.12
CA ILE A 84 15.48 7.84 -22.22
C ILE A 84 14.45 6.71 -22.07
N PRO A 85 14.22 5.88 -23.12
CA PRO A 85 13.18 4.86 -23.07
C PRO A 85 13.52 3.81 -22.03
N LEU A 86 12.55 3.48 -21.17
CA LEU A 86 12.72 2.42 -20.18
C LEU A 86 12.86 1.05 -20.88
N PRO A 87 13.98 0.34 -20.73
CA PRO A 87 14.15 -0.98 -21.34
C PRO A 87 13.15 -1.98 -20.75
N THR A 88 12.70 -2.93 -21.57
CA THR A 88 11.61 -3.87 -21.27
C THR A 88 11.81 -4.63 -19.95
N TRP A 89 13.05 -5.04 -19.64
CA TRP A 89 13.37 -5.74 -18.40
C TRP A 89 13.14 -4.89 -17.15
N LYS A 90 13.39 -3.57 -17.20
CA LYS A 90 13.08 -2.66 -16.08
C LYS A 90 11.59 -2.57 -15.85
N ARG A 91 10.78 -2.53 -16.92
CA ARG A 91 9.31 -2.53 -16.82
C ARG A 91 8.81 -3.81 -16.13
N ALA A 92 9.33 -4.96 -16.54
CA ALA A 92 9.00 -6.24 -15.92
C ALA A 92 9.40 -6.28 -14.44
N ALA A 93 10.60 -5.79 -14.10
CA ALA A 93 11.05 -5.68 -12.71
C ALA A 93 10.16 -4.75 -11.87
N THR A 94 9.76 -3.60 -12.41
CA THR A 94 8.85 -2.66 -11.75
C THR A 94 7.46 -3.27 -11.53
N ALA A 95 6.95 -4.04 -12.50
CA ALA A 95 5.68 -4.75 -12.34
C ALA A 95 5.76 -5.82 -11.24
N ALA A 96 6.82 -6.63 -11.24
CA ALA A 96 7.07 -7.62 -10.19
C ALA A 96 7.20 -6.97 -8.81
N TYR A 97 7.88 -5.82 -8.73
CA TYR A 97 7.97 -5.04 -7.50
C TYR A 97 6.60 -4.57 -7.02
N GLY A 98 5.78 -3.99 -7.91
CA GLY A 98 4.42 -3.56 -7.59
C GLY A 98 3.55 -4.70 -7.05
N PHE A 99 3.72 -5.92 -7.59
CA PHE A 99 3.04 -7.11 -7.08
C PHE A 99 3.45 -7.44 -5.63
N VAL A 100 4.74 -7.40 -5.32
CA VAL A 100 5.26 -7.62 -3.96
C VAL A 100 4.71 -6.59 -2.99
N VAL A 101 4.74 -5.30 -3.34
CA VAL A 101 4.19 -4.23 -2.49
C VAL A 101 2.69 -4.42 -2.25
N THR A 102 1.96 -4.83 -3.27
CA THR A 102 0.52 -5.13 -3.15
C THR A 102 0.27 -6.30 -2.18
N ALA A 103 1.11 -7.34 -2.22
CA ALA A 103 1.03 -8.45 -1.28
C ALA A 103 1.28 -8.01 0.18
N VAL A 104 2.27 -7.12 0.38
CA VAL A 104 2.59 -6.51 1.69
C VAL A 104 1.38 -5.71 2.22
N ALA A 105 0.75 -4.89 1.37
CA ALA A 105 -0.45 -4.13 1.74
C ALA A 105 -1.67 -5.01 2.06
N ARG A 106 -1.78 -6.17 1.40
CA ARG A 106 -2.89 -7.12 1.57
C ARG A 106 -2.73 -8.03 2.80
N TYR A 107 -1.50 -8.30 3.23
CA TYR A 107 -1.18 -9.14 4.38
C TYR A 107 -2.03 -8.87 5.65
N PRO A 108 -2.18 -7.63 6.15
CA PRO A 108 -2.94 -7.38 7.38
C PRO A 108 -4.40 -7.81 7.25
N PHE A 109 -5.05 -7.58 6.10
CA PHE A 109 -6.45 -7.96 5.89
C PHE A 109 -6.63 -9.48 5.87
N VAL A 110 -5.71 -10.22 5.25
CA VAL A 110 -5.73 -11.69 5.26
C VAL A 110 -5.52 -12.23 6.67
N ARG A 111 -4.63 -11.61 7.45
CA ARG A 111 -4.36 -12.02 8.82
C ARG A 111 -5.54 -11.72 9.75
N ILE A 112 -6.20 -10.57 9.60
CA ILE A 112 -7.39 -10.19 10.38
C ILE A 112 -8.56 -11.13 10.10
N ALA A 113 -8.74 -11.57 8.86
CA ALA A 113 -9.77 -12.54 8.50
C ALA A 113 -9.56 -13.94 9.14
N ARG A 114 -8.36 -14.21 9.67
CA ARG A 114 -7.99 -15.47 10.33
C ARG A 114 -7.83 -15.34 11.85
N LEU A 115 -8.14 -14.17 12.42
CA LEU A 115 -8.20 -13.95 13.87
C LEU A 115 -9.63 -14.21 14.36
#